data_AF-A0A1S3JRW5-F1
#
_entry.id   AF-A0A1S3JRW5-F1
#
_cell.length_a   1.000
_cell.length_b   1.000
_cell.length_c   1.000
_cell.angle_alpha   90.00
_cell.angle_beta   90.00
_cell.angle_gamma   90.00
#
_symmetry.space_group_name_H-M   'P 1'
#
loop_
_entity.id
_entity.type
_entity.pdbx_description
1 polymer ?
#
loop_
_entity_poly.entity_id
_entity_poly.type
_entity_poly.pdbx_seq_one_letter_code
_entity_poly.pdbx_strand_id
1 'polypeptide(L)'
;MTETCSTLENNFDDIKHTTLSERGALREAARCLKCADAPCQKSCPTQLDIKYFITSIANKNYYGAAKAILSDNPLGLSCGMVCPTSDLCVGGCNLYASEEGPINIGGLQQFAVEVFKDMKIPQIRDPSLPALEQLPSSYHEKIALIGCGPASISCATFLARMGYSAITIFEKQKYIGGLSSSEIPQYRLPYEVIDFEIQLMRDLGVKVL
;
A
#
# COMPACT_ATOMS: atom_id res chain seq x y z
N MET A 1 -26.56 24.32 20.54
CA MET A 1 -25.14 24.59 20.88
C MET A 1 -24.43 24.82 19.56
N THR A 2 -23.97 26.05 19.30
CA THR A 2 -23.12 26.32 18.14
C THR A 2 -21.75 25.73 18.43
N GLU A 3 -21.52 24.48 18.02
CA GLU A 3 -20.18 23.90 18.03
C GLU A 3 -19.32 24.69 17.05
N THR A 4 -18.55 25.65 17.57
CA THR A 4 -17.50 26.32 16.82
C THR A 4 -16.34 25.35 16.66
N CYS A 5 -15.90 25.13 15.43
CA CYS A 5 -14.70 24.35 15.13
C CYS A 5 -13.51 24.84 15.98
N SER A 6 -12.79 23.92 16.62
CA SER A 6 -11.53 24.25 17.29
C SER A 6 -10.52 24.78 16.28
N THR A 7 -9.59 25.63 16.73
CA THR A 7 -8.54 26.16 15.84
C THR A 7 -7.65 25.03 15.32
N LEU A 8 -7.62 24.86 14.00
CA LEU A 8 -6.79 23.87 13.28
C LEU A 8 -5.80 24.54 12.33
N GLU A 9 -5.56 25.84 12.50
CA GLU A 9 -4.59 26.58 11.69
C GLU A 9 -3.19 25.98 11.86
N ASN A 10 -2.56 25.60 10.74
CA ASN A 10 -1.26 24.93 10.69
C ASN A 10 -1.18 23.59 11.47
N ASN A 11 -2.32 22.94 11.74
CA ASN A 11 -2.34 21.58 12.27
C ASN A 11 -2.49 20.58 11.11
N PHE A 12 -1.49 19.71 10.95
CA PHE A 12 -1.47 18.62 9.96
C PHE A 12 -1.33 17.25 10.62
N ASP A 13 -1.75 17.14 11.88
CA ASP A 13 -1.79 15.88 12.62
C ASP A 13 -2.70 14.88 11.89
N ASP A 14 -2.44 13.59 12.09
CA ASP A 14 -3.27 12.55 11.50
C ASP A 14 -4.70 12.60 12.05
N ILE A 15 -5.66 12.83 11.15
CA ILE A 15 -7.09 12.88 11.49
C ILE A 15 -7.84 11.60 11.13
N LYS A 16 -7.17 10.60 10.57
CA LYS A 16 -7.82 9.37 10.10
C LYS A 16 -8.36 8.57 11.29
N HIS A 17 -9.68 8.41 11.32
CA HIS A 17 -10.34 7.52 12.30
C HIS A 17 -9.99 6.04 12.11
N THR A 18 -9.44 5.66 10.97
CA THR A 18 -9.03 4.30 10.66
C THR A 18 -7.63 3.95 11.17
N THR A 19 -6.82 4.91 11.62
CA THR A 19 -5.45 4.63 12.07
C THR A 19 -5.44 3.80 13.36
N LEU A 20 -4.61 2.77 13.41
CA LEU A 20 -4.59 1.78 14.48
C LEU A 20 -3.22 1.73 15.18
N SER A 21 -3.23 1.77 16.51
CA SER A 21 -2.10 1.28 17.31
C SER A 21 -1.99 -0.25 17.23
N GLU A 22 -0.85 -0.84 17.60
CA GLU A 22 -0.70 -2.30 17.66
C GLU A 22 -1.81 -2.97 18.49
N ARG A 23 -2.14 -2.40 19.65
CA ARG A 23 -3.25 -2.88 20.49
C ARG A 23 -4.58 -2.90 19.74
N GLY A 24 -4.88 -1.84 19.01
CA GLY A 24 -6.08 -1.74 18.18
C GLY A 24 -6.07 -2.74 17.01
N ALA A 25 -4.93 -2.82 16.31
CA ALA A 25 -4.73 -3.71 15.18
C ALA A 25 -4.87 -5.19 15.57
N LEU A 26 -4.28 -5.62 16.68
CA LEU A 26 -4.42 -7.00 17.16
C LEU A 26 -5.86 -7.35 17.52
N ARG A 27 -6.58 -6.43 18.18
CA ARG A 27 -8.01 -6.64 18.51
C ARG A 27 -8.86 -6.76 17.25
N GLU A 28 -8.67 -5.85 16.29
CA GLU A 28 -9.46 -5.82 15.07
C GLU A 28 -9.13 -7.01 14.14
N ALA A 29 -7.86 -7.41 14.06
CA ALA A 29 -7.44 -8.59 13.31
C ALA A 29 -7.96 -9.90 13.93
N ALA A 30 -8.06 -9.96 15.27
CA ALA A 30 -8.68 -11.08 15.98
C ALA A 30 -10.19 -11.16 15.70
N ARG A 31 -10.87 -10.01 15.58
CA ARG A 31 -12.31 -9.93 15.26
C ARG A 31 -12.64 -10.42 13.86
N CYS A 32 -11.74 -10.26 12.90
CA CYS A 32 -11.94 -10.72 11.52
C CYS A 32 -12.17 -12.23 11.44
N LEU A 33 -13.25 -12.63 10.75
CA LEU A 33 -13.66 -14.03 10.57
C LEU A 33 -12.74 -14.84 9.65
N LYS A 34 -11.86 -14.18 8.89
CA LYS A 34 -10.91 -14.83 7.96
C LYS A 34 -11.64 -15.73 6.94
N CYS A 35 -12.71 -15.17 6.35
CA CYS A 35 -13.65 -15.87 5.48
C CYS A 35 -12.96 -16.62 4.33
N ALA A 36 -13.51 -17.78 3.95
CA ALA A 36 -13.19 -18.40 2.67
C ALA A 36 -13.79 -17.57 1.52
N ASP A 37 -13.14 -17.60 0.36
CA ASP A 37 -13.59 -16.89 -0.86
C ASP A 37 -14.05 -15.45 -0.59
N ALA A 38 -13.22 -14.71 0.16
CA ALA A 38 -13.65 -13.55 0.91
C ALA A 38 -14.21 -12.45 -0.01
N PRO A 39 -15.45 -11.96 0.21
CA PRO A 39 -16.03 -10.92 -0.63
C PRO A 39 -15.26 -9.60 -0.55
N CYS A 40 -14.65 -9.29 0.60
CA CYS A 40 -13.79 -8.12 0.72
C CYS A 40 -12.59 -8.13 -0.24
N GLN A 41 -12.03 -9.31 -0.56
CA GLN A 41 -10.97 -9.46 -1.55
C GLN A 41 -11.51 -9.20 -2.96
N LYS A 42 -12.68 -9.75 -3.30
CA LYS A 42 -13.33 -9.54 -4.61
C LYS A 42 -13.72 -8.09 -4.86
N SER A 43 -14.01 -7.34 -3.79
CA SER A 43 -14.30 -5.90 -3.84
C SER A 43 -13.04 -5.03 -3.78
N CYS A 44 -11.85 -5.62 -3.66
CA CYS A 44 -10.59 -4.91 -3.70
C CYS A 44 -10.07 -4.83 -5.14
N PRO A 45 -9.83 -3.63 -5.72
CA PRO A 45 -9.37 -3.50 -7.10
C PRO A 45 -8.04 -4.19 -7.40
N THR A 46 -7.16 -4.34 -6.40
CA THR A 46 -5.88 -5.07 -6.53
C THR A 46 -5.97 -6.51 -6.03
N GLN A 47 -7.17 -7.01 -5.69
CA GLN A 47 -7.40 -8.40 -5.26
C GLN A 47 -6.54 -8.86 -4.07
N LEU A 48 -6.18 -7.94 -3.16
CA LEU A 48 -5.37 -8.26 -1.97
C LEU A 48 -5.93 -9.48 -1.23
N ASP A 49 -5.07 -10.42 -0.83
CA ASP A 49 -5.46 -11.50 0.07
C ASP A 49 -5.68 -10.97 1.51
N ILE A 50 -6.84 -10.34 1.72
CA ILE A 50 -7.25 -9.73 2.98
C ILE A 50 -7.34 -10.77 4.10
N LYS A 51 -7.79 -11.98 3.77
CA LYS A 51 -7.82 -13.09 4.73
C LYS A 51 -6.41 -13.36 5.25
N TYR A 52 -5.44 -13.52 4.36
CA TYR A 52 -4.08 -13.90 4.73
C TYR A 52 -3.37 -12.78 5.51
N PHE A 53 -3.40 -11.53 5.02
CA PHE A 53 -2.65 -10.47 5.69
C PHE A 53 -3.24 -10.16 7.08
N ILE A 54 -4.58 -10.18 7.24
CA ILE A 54 -5.20 -9.97 8.55
C ILE A 54 -4.90 -11.16 9.49
N THR A 55 -4.88 -12.38 8.97
CA THR A 55 -4.45 -13.56 9.75
C THR A 55 -3.01 -13.39 10.24
N SER A 56 -2.13 -12.87 9.38
CA SER A 56 -0.73 -12.62 9.72
C SER A 56 -0.60 -11.55 10.81
N ILE A 57 -1.38 -10.46 10.74
CA ILE A 57 -1.43 -9.44 11.81
C ILE A 57 -1.89 -10.04 13.14
N ALA A 58 -2.97 -10.84 13.13
CA ALA A 58 -3.49 -11.49 14.35
C ALA A 58 -2.45 -12.40 15.02
N ASN A 59 -1.55 -12.99 14.23
CA ASN A 59 -0.45 -13.84 14.68
C ASN A 59 0.86 -13.08 14.93
N LYS A 60 0.83 -11.73 14.97
CA LYS A 60 2.00 -10.85 15.12
C LYS A 60 3.08 -11.00 14.03
N ASN A 61 2.72 -11.58 12.88
CA ASN A 61 3.58 -11.67 11.71
C ASN A 61 3.35 -10.45 10.80
N TYR A 62 3.82 -9.27 11.24
CA TYR A 62 3.62 -8.02 10.51
C TYR A 62 4.38 -7.99 9.18
N TYR A 63 5.59 -8.58 9.14
CA TYR A 63 6.34 -8.74 7.91
C TYR A 63 5.57 -9.57 6.88
N GLY A 64 5.02 -10.72 7.26
CA GLY A 64 4.23 -11.56 6.37
C GLY A 64 2.96 -10.87 5.86
N ALA A 65 2.32 -10.08 6.72
CA ALA A 65 1.17 -9.25 6.33
C ALA A 65 1.57 -8.20 5.28
N ALA A 66 2.61 -7.41 5.55
CA ALA A 66 3.10 -6.40 4.63
C ALA A 66 3.58 -7.00 3.30
N LYS A 67 4.29 -8.14 3.35
CA LYS A 67 4.71 -8.87 2.16
C LYS A 67 3.51 -9.28 1.30
N ALA A 68 2.44 -9.80 1.90
CA ALA A 68 1.24 -10.16 1.15
C ALA A 68 0.57 -8.93 0.52
N ILE A 69 0.42 -7.83 1.28
CA ILE A 69 -0.13 -6.57 0.78
C ILE A 69 0.69 -6.04 -0.41
N LEU A 70 2.02 -5.94 -0.26
CA LEU A 70 2.91 -5.37 -1.26
C LEU A 70 3.12 -6.28 -2.48
N SER A 71 2.82 -7.59 -2.37
CA SER A 71 2.85 -8.52 -3.51
C SER A 71 1.85 -8.11 -4.59
N ASP A 72 0.64 -7.76 -4.18
CA ASP A 72 -0.47 -7.41 -5.07
C ASP A 72 -0.62 -5.90 -5.27
N ASN A 73 -0.20 -5.08 -4.31
CA ASN A 73 -0.30 -3.63 -4.37
C ASN A 73 1.02 -2.94 -3.95
N PRO A 74 1.84 -2.47 -4.90
CA PRO A 74 3.06 -1.71 -4.62
C PRO A 74 2.86 -0.41 -3.83
N LEU A 75 1.65 0.14 -3.81
CA LEU A 75 1.28 1.32 -3.03
C LEU A 75 0.42 0.94 -1.80
N GLY A 76 0.80 -0.16 -1.16
CA GLY A 76 0.05 -0.75 -0.07
C GLY A 76 -0.16 0.16 1.14
N LEU A 77 0.82 1.00 1.48
CA LEU A 77 0.70 1.92 2.62
C LEU A 77 -0.19 3.10 2.27
N SER A 78 0.04 3.73 1.11
CA SER A 78 -0.81 4.82 0.60
C SER A 78 -2.27 4.38 0.54
N CYS A 79 -2.55 3.23 -0.07
CA CYS A 79 -3.91 2.68 -0.18
C CYS A 79 -4.54 2.36 1.17
N GLY A 80 -3.76 1.86 2.14
CA GLY A 80 -4.26 1.63 3.51
C GLY A 80 -4.78 2.90 4.18
N MET A 81 -4.19 4.05 3.85
CA MET A 81 -4.56 5.36 4.40
C MET A 81 -5.71 6.05 3.65
N VAL A 82 -5.78 5.93 2.33
CA VAL A 82 -6.66 6.79 1.50
C VAL A 82 -7.78 6.08 0.76
N CYS A 83 -7.80 4.74 0.73
CA CYS A 83 -8.86 4.02 0.01
C CYS A 83 -10.25 4.36 0.60
N PRO A 84 -11.26 4.63 -0.24
CA PRO A 84 -12.65 4.79 0.19
C PRO A 84 -13.26 3.42 0.50
N THR A 85 -12.77 2.77 1.56
CA THR A 85 -12.99 1.34 1.78
C THR A 85 -14.46 0.93 1.87
N SER A 86 -15.34 1.83 2.33
CA SER A 86 -16.78 1.61 2.40
C SER A 86 -17.43 1.31 1.04
N ASP A 87 -16.84 1.83 -0.04
CA ASP A 87 -17.28 1.58 -1.43
C ASP A 87 -16.44 0.47 -2.10
N LEU A 88 -15.52 -0.14 -1.35
CA LEU A 88 -14.60 -1.17 -1.82
C LEU A 88 -14.63 -2.39 -0.89
N CYS A 89 -13.47 -2.80 -0.37
CA CYS A 89 -13.29 -4.02 0.42
C CYS A 89 -14.17 -4.09 1.67
N VAL A 90 -14.38 -2.97 2.37
CA VAL A 90 -15.19 -2.92 3.61
C VAL A 90 -16.68 -3.00 3.27
N GLY A 91 -17.12 -2.42 2.15
CA GLY A 91 -18.50 -2.54 1.65
C GLY A 91 -18.93 -3.98 1.37
N GLY A 92 -17.98 -4.85 1.01
CA GLY A 92 -18.21 -6.28 0.83
C GLY A 92 -17.96 -7.15 2.07
N CYS A 93 -17.63 -6.59 3.24
CA CYS A 93 -17.24 -7.39 4.40
C CYS A 93 -18.43 -8.15 5.03
N ASN A 94 -18.32 -9.47 5.21
CA ASN A 94 -19.37 -10.29 5.85
C ASN A 94 -19.76 -9.82 7.26
N LEU A 95 -18.84 -9.21 8.02
CA LEU A 95 -19.14 -8.70 9.37
C LEU A 95 -20.05 -7.46 9.37
N TYR A 96 -20.30 -6.86 8.20
CA TYR A 96 -21.36 -5.86 8.06
C TYR A 96 -22.73 -6.39 8.52
N ALA A 97 -22.96 -7.71 8.46
CA ALA A 97 -24.18 -8.35 8.92
C ALA A 97 -24.27 -8.51 10.46
N SER A 98 -23.32 -7.97 11.22
CA SER A 98 -23.32 -7.96 12.69
C SER A 98 -23.47 -6.54 13.24
N GLU A 99 -23.97 -6.44 14.47
CA GLU A 99 -24.15 -5.17 15.19
C GLU A 99 -22.83 -4.40 15.39
N GLU A 100 -21.72 -5.14 15.49
CA GLU A 100 -20.36 -4.64 15.63
C GLU A 100 -19.84 -3.96 14.34
N GLY A 101 -20.44 -4.27 13.19
CA GLY A 101 -20.09 -3.73 11.87
C GLY A 101 -18.86 -4.38 11.19
N PRO A 102 -18.50 -3.92 9.98
CA PRO A 102 -17.45 -4.50 9.15
C PRO A 102 -16.05 -4.24 9.71
N ILE A 103 -15.03 -4.93 9.19
CA ILE A 103 -13.63 -4.78 9.62
C ILE A 103 -13.03 -3.47 9.12
N ASN A 104 -12.21 -2.81 9.96
CA ASN A 104 -11.32 -1.72 9.52
C ASN A 104 -10.13 -2.27 8.72
N ILE A 105 -10.38 -2.66 7.47
CA ILE A 105 -9.38 -3.28 6.58
C ILE A 105 -8.27 -2.30 6.23
N GLY A 106 -8.61 -1.04 5.93
CA GLY A 106 -7.64 0.01 5.60
C GLY A 106 -6.66 0.28 6.74
N GLY A 107 -7.15 0.41 7.97
CA GLY A 107 -6.31 0.60 9.15
C GLY A 107 -5.37 -0.56 9.45
N LEU A 108 -5.84 -1.80 9.25
CA LEU A 108 -5.00 -3.00 9.40
C LEU A 108 -3.90 -3.06 8.33
N GLN A 109 -4.25 -2.70 7.09
CA GLN A 109 -3.29 -2.59 5.99
C GLN A 109 -2.25 -1.49 6.27
N GLN A 110 -2.69 -0.30 6.70
CA GLN A 110 -1.82 0.80 7.12
C GLN A 110 -0.85 0.30 8.19
N PHE A 111 -1.36 -0.23 9.31
CA PHE A 111 -0.54 -0.68 10.44
C PHE A 111 0.54 -1.69 10.02
N ALA A 112 0.19 -2.73 9.26
CA ALA A 112 1.15 -3.75 8.87
C ALA A 112 2.30 -3.19 8.02
N VAL A 113 1.98 -2.30 7.07
CA VAL A 113 2.99 -1.73 6.18
C VAL A 113 3.79 -0.62 6.86
N GLU A 114 3.21 0.13 7.82
CA GLU A 114 3.97 1.06 8.68
C GLU A 114 5.04 0.31 9.48
N VAL A 115 4.67 -0.80 10.12
CA VAL A 115 5.64 -1.62 10.86
C VAL A 115 6.74 -2.11 9.93
N PHE A 116 6.41 -2.55 8.71
CA PHE A 116 7.40 -2.97 7.71
C PHE A 116 8.31 -1.83 7.25
N LYS A 117 7.77 -0.62 7.02
CA LYS A 117 8.55 0.59 6.73
C LYS A 117 9.59 0.85 7.83
N ASP A 118 9.20 0.69 9.09
CA ASP A 118 10.11 0.88 10.23
C ASP A 118 11.17 -0.22 10.38
N MET A 119 10.94 -1.41 9.79
CA MET A 119 11.97 -2.47 9.70
C MET A 119 13.13 -2.10 8.76
N LYS A 120 12.94 -1.11 7.87
CA LYS A 120 13.95 -0.63 6.90
C LYS A 120 14.55 -1.75 6.04
N ILE A 121 13.71 -2.72 5.66
CA ILE A 121 14.08 -3.82 4.77
C ILE A 121 13.86 -3.37 3.32
N PRO A 122 14.88 -3.42 2.45
CA PRO A 122 14.73 -3.04 1.05
C PRO A 122 13.94 -4.10 0.27
N GLN A 123 13.34 -3.68 -0.85
CA GLN A 123 12.81 -4.64 -1.81
C GLN A 123 13.95 -5.29 -2.60
N ILE A 124 13.87 -6.60 -2.82
CA ILE A 124 14.85 -7.32 -3.64
C ILE A 124 14.18 -7.90 -4.89
N ARG A 125 14.99 -8.14 -5.92
CA ARG A 125 14.57 -8.93 -7.07
C ARG A 125 14.20 -10.35 -6.63
N ASP A 126 13.23 -10.96 -7.30
CA ASP A 126 12.81 -12.32 -7.03
C ASP A 126 14.03 -13.28 -7.07
N PRO A 127 14.38 -13.93 -5.94
CA PRO A 127 15.52 -14.84 -5.87
C PRO A 127 15.40 -16.07 -6.76
N SER A 128 14.20 -16.39 -7.26
CA SER A 128 13.97 -17.52 -8.18
C SER A 128 14.31 -17.18 -9.63
N LEU A 129 14.46 -15.90 -9.98
CA LEU A 129 14.83 -15.50 -11.34
C LEU A 129 16.33 -15.72 -11.60
N PRO A 130 16.73 -16.09 -12.84
CA PRO A 130 18.14 -16.15 -13.25
C PRO A 130 18.86 -14.83 -13.01
N ALA A 131 20.19 -14.79 -12.94
CA ALA A 131 20.92 -13.51 -12.86
C ALA A 131 20.54 -12.59 -14.05
N LEU A 132 20.63 -11.26 -13.88
CA LEU A 132 20.18 -10.32 -14.92
C LEU A 132 20.88 -10.58 -16.25
N GLU A 133 22.17 -10.90 -16.23
CA GLU A 133 23.01 -11.18 -17.38
C GLU A 133 22.62 -12.47 -18.12
N GLN A 134 21.83 -13.33 -17.48
CA GLN A 134 21.36 -14.61 -18.02
C GLN A 134 19.95 -14.50 -18.61
N LEU A 135 19.26 -13.36 -18.44
CA LEU A 135 17.95 -13.17 -19.03
C LEU A 135 18.04 -12.95 -20.55
N PRO A 136 17.01 -13.34 -21.31
CA PRO A 136 16.92 -13.01 -22.73
C PRO A 136 17.04 -11.51 -22.99
N SER A 137 17.57 -11.13 -24.16
CA SER A 137 17.78 -9.73 -24.55
C SER A 137 16.50 -8.87 -24.46
N SER A 138 15.33 -9.48 -24.63
CA SER A 138 14.03 -8.82 -24.49
C SER A 138 13.80 -8.16 -23.12
N TYR A 139 14.45 -8.65 -22.05
CA TYR A 139 14.34 -8.06 -20.71
C TYR A 139 15.23 -6.82 -20.51
N HIS A 140 16.13 -6.56 -21.45
CA HIS A 140 17.03 -5.39 -21.44
C HIS A 140 16.57 -4.27 -22.36
N GLU A 141 15.43 -4.46 -23.03
CA GLU A 141 14.81 -3.43 -23.87
C GLU A 141 14.38 -2.23 -23.03
N LYS A 142 14.51 -1.04 -23.63
CA LYS A 142 14.22 0.23 -22.94
C LYS A 142 12.71 0.41 -22.81
N ILE A 143 12.24 0.60 -21.58
CA ILE A 143 10.84 0.89 -21.27
C ILE A 143 10.75 2.29 -20.68
N ALA A 144 9.90 3.13 -21.29
CA ALA A 144 9.60 4.48 -20.82
C ALA A 144 8.18 4.55 -20.27
N LEU A 145 8.02 5.14 -19.09
CA LEU A 145 6.72 5.50 -18.52
C LEU A 145 6.66 7.02 -18.36
N ILE A 146 5.49 7.62 -18.57
CA ILE A 146 5.30 9.08 -18.52
C ILE A 146 4.44 9.45 -17.31
N GLY A 147 4.98 10.28 -16.42
CA GLY A 147 4.41 10.67 -15.13
C GLY A 147 4.74 9.69 -14.01
N CYS A 148 5.25 10.18 -12.88
CA CYS A 148 5.59 9.41 -11.68
C CYS A 148 4.44 9.44 -10.65
N GLY A 149 3.25 9.05 -11.10
CA GLY A 149 2.08 8.83 -10.24
C GLY A 149 1.86 7.34 -9.93
N PRO A 150 0.81 7.00 -9.14
CA PRO A 150 0.52 5.63 -8.71
C PRO A 150 0.50 4.59 -9.85
N ALA A 151 -0.08 4.96 -11.00
CA ALA A 151 -0.17 4.07 -12.16
C ALA A 151 1.21 3.63 -12.68
N SER A 152 2.11 4.60 -12.92
CA SER A 152 3.47 4.30 -13.41
C SER A 152 4.33 3.64 -12.35
N ILE A 153 4.20 4.03 -11.08
CA ILE A 153 4.91 3.40 -9.97
C ILE A 153 4.55 1.90 -9.90
N SER A 154 3.25 1.59 -9.97
CA SER A 154 2.77 0.21 -10.00
C SER A 154 3.29 -0.55 -11.23
N CYS A 155 3.09 0.00 -12.43
CA CYS A 155 3.51 -0.63 -13.68
C CYS A 155 5.03 -0.91 -13.70
N ALA A 156 5.85 0.09 -13.35
CA ALA A 156 7.30 -0.06 -13.30
C ALA A 156 7.72 -1.09 -12.23
N THR A 157 7.07 -1.12 -11.07
CA THR A 157 7.35 -2.12 -10.03
C THR A 157 7.09 -3.53 -10.54
N PHE A 158 5.95 -3.79 -11.18
CA PHE A 158 5.64 -5.12 -11.70
C PHE A 158 6.54 -5.52 -12.87
N LEU A 159 6.87 -4.60 -13.79
CA LEU A 159 7.86 -4.86 -14.84
C LEU A 159 9.22 -5.21 -14.25
N ALA A 160 9.70 -4.46 -13.26
CA ALA A 160 10.96 -4.74 -12.61
C ALA A 160 10.96 -6.09 -11.86
N ARG A 161 9.84 -6.45 -11.21
CA ARG A 161 9.64 -7.78 -10.60
C ARG A 161 9.69 -8.92 -11.61
N MET A 162 9.20 -8.72 -12.84
CA MET A 162 9.33 -9.69 -13.93
C MET A 162 10.76 -9.80 -14.47
N GLY A 163 11.65 -8.88 -14.13
CA GLY A 163 13.07 -8.91 -14.51
C GLY A 163 13.48 -7.91 -15.58
N TYR A 164 12.58 -7.02 -16.02
CA TYR A 164 12.96 -5.94 -16.96
C TYR A 164 13.93 -4.96 -16.29
N SER A 165 15.08 -4.71 -16.92
CA SER A 165 16.19 -4.00 -16.26
C SER A 165 16.38 -2.55 -16.72
N ALA A 166 15.74 -2.13 -17.81
CA ALA A 166 15.94 -0.82 -18.43
C ALA A 166 14.67 0.05 -18.39
N ILE A 167 14.10 0.24 -17.19
CA ILE A 167 12.86 0.99 -16.97
C ILE A 167 13.18 2.42 -16.51
N THR A 168 12.60 3.42 -17.17
CA THR A 168 12.71 4.83 -16.79
C THR A 168 11.33 5.49 -16.78
N ILE A 169 10.99 6.14 -15.67
CA ILE A 169 9.83 7.01 -15.55
C ILE A 169 10.28 8.45 -15.80
N PHE A 170 9.57 9.18 -16.66
CA PHE A 170 9.81 10.60 -16.92
C PHE A 170 8.71 11.43 -16.25
N GLU A 171 9.07 12.25 -15.27
CA GLU A 171 8.17 13.15 -14.55
C GLU A 171 8.36 14.59 -15.02
N LYS A 172 7.25 15.32 -15.17
CA LYS A 172 7.26 16.73 -15.57
C LYS A 172 7.71 17.63 -14.43
N GLN A 173 7.28 17.31 -13.21
CA GLN A 173 7.46 18.13 -12.02
C GLN A 173 8.80 17.87 -11.33
N LYS A 174 9.18 18.76 -10.41
CA LYS A 174 10.35 18.55 -9.54
C LYS A 174 10.10 17.59 -8.37
N TYR A 175 8.85 17.19 -8.19
CA TYR A 175 8.41 16.22 -7.19
C TYR A 175 7.87 14.97 -7.88
N ILE A 176 7.87 13.87 -7.15
CA ILE A 176 7.39 12.54 -7.57
C ILE A 176 6.20 12.14 -6.71
N GLY A 177 5.42 11.14 -7.12
CA GLY A 177 4.25 10.63 -6.40
C GLY A 177 2.89 11.07 -6.97
N GLY A 178 2.88 11.99 -7.93
CA GLY A 178 1.66 12.48 -8.58
C GLY A 178 0.70 13.15 -7.57
N LEU A 179 -0.61 12.90 -7.73
CA LEU A 179 -1.65 13.46 -6.85
C LEU A 179 -1.46 13.12 -5.38
N SER A 180 -0.88 11.94 -5.08
CA SER A 180 -0.59 11.53 -3.71
C SER A 180 0.31 12.55 -3.00
N SER A 181 1.23 13.18 -3.73
CA SER A 181 2.15 14.18 -3.18
C SER A 181 1.66 15.61 -3.35
N SER A 182 0.98 15.91 -4.46
CA SER A 182 0.63 17.30 -4.78
C SER A 182 -0.69 17.77 -4.21
N GLU A 183 -1.63 16.86 -3.93
CA GLU A 183 -3.02 17.22 -3.63
C GLU A 183 -3.59 16.49 -2.42
N ILE A 184 -3.25 15.21 -2.19
CA ILE A 184 -3.73 14.53 -0.99
C ILE A 184 -3.09 15.19 0.24
N PRO A 185 -3.89 15.70 1.20
CA PRO A 185 -3.34 16.45 2.32
C PRO A 185 -2.49 15.59 3.27
N GLN A 186 -1.46 16.22 3.86
CA GLN A 186 -0.55 15.58 4.83
C GLN A 186 -1.28 14.94 6.02
N TYR A 187 -2.35 15.57 6.52
CA TYR A 187 -3.16 15.04 7.62
C TYR A 187 -3.97 13.77 7.25
N ARG A 188 -3.95 13.36 5.97
CA ARG A 188 -4.48 12.07 5.51
C ARG A 188 -3.39 11.13 5.01
N LEU A 189 -2.45 11.64 4.21
CA LEU A 189 -1.36 10.85 3.63
C LEU A 189 -0.03 11.58 3.84
N PRO A 190 0.79 11.13 4.80
CA PRO A 190 2.10 11.72 5.03
C PRO A 190 3.04 11.54 3.85
N TYR A 191 3.78 12.58 3.46
CA TYR A 191 4.68 12.54 2.31
C TYR A 191 5.73 11.40 2.39
N GLU A 192 6.21 11.08 3.59
CA GLU A 192 7.20 10.02 3.81
C GLU A 192 6.68 8.61 3.45
N VAL A 193 5.36 8.42 3.37
CA VAL A 193 4.75 7.17 2.88
C VAL A 193 5.04 6.99 1.39
N ILE A 194 4.89 8.07 0.62
CA ILE A 194 5.07 8.07 -0.83
C ILE A 194 6.55 7.86 -1.17
N ASP A 195 7.44 8.53 -0.44
CA ASP A 195 8.89 8.35 -0.59
C ASP A 195 9.30 6.90 -0.29
N PHE A 196 8.75 6.29 0.77
CA PHE A 196 8.97 4.89 1.10
C PHE A 196 8.58 3.94 -0.05
N GLU A 197 7.38 4.09 -0.63
CA GLU A 197 6.90 3.21 -1.71
C GLU A 197 7.71 3.39 -3.00
N ILE A 198 8.11 4.63 -3.31
CA ILE A 198 9.00 4.92 -4.44
C ILE A 198 10.39 4.33 -4.21
N GLN A 199 10.90 4.35 -2.97
CA GLN A 199 12.19 3.75 -2.65
C GLN A 199 12.16 2.24 -2.87
N LEU A 200 11.09 1.53 -2.47
CA LEU A 200 10.94 0.10 -2.76
C LEU A 200 10.94 -0.21 -4.26
N MET A 201 10.34 0.67 -5.09
CA MET A 201 10.41 0.56 -6.55
C MET A 201 11.84 0.79 -7.06
N ARG A 202 12.55 1.79 -6.52
CA ARG A 202 13.95 2.09 -6.88
C ARG A 202 14.92 0.99 -6.48
N ASP A 203 14.66 0.28 -5.39
CA ASP A 203 15.48 -0.87 -4.98
C ASP A 203 15.51 -1.97 -6.06
N LEU A 204 14.51 -2.02 -6.94
CA LEU A 204 14.49 -2.90 -8.12
C LEU A 204 15.22 -2.32 -9.35
N GLY A 205 15.83 -1.16 -9.25
CA GLY A 205 16.60 -0.52 -10.34
C GLY A 205 15.78 0.39 -11.28
N VAL A 206 14.52 0.66 -10.97
CA VAL A 206 13.70 1.62 -11.74
C VAL A 206 14.26 3.04 -11.59
N LYS A 207 14.46 3.72 -12.72
CA LYS A 207 14.93 5.12 -12.75
C LYS A 207 13.75 6.09 -12.85
N VAL A 208 13.89 7.25 -12.23
CA VAL A 208 12.93 8.36 -12.37
C VAL A 208 13.74 9.60 -12.77
N LEU A 209 13.33 10.24 -13.85
CA LEU A 209 13.93 11.46 -14.42
C LEU A 209 12.92 12.59 -14.47
#